data_AF-A0A7Y4ZGU7-F1
#
_entry.id   AF-A0A7Y4ZGU7-F1
#
_cell.length_a   1.000
_cell.length_b   1.000
_cell.length_c   1.000
_cell.angle_alpha   90.00
_cell.angle_beta   90.00
_cell.angle_gamma   90.00
#
_symmetry.space_group_name_H-M   'P 1'
#
loop_
_entity.id
_entity.type
_entity.pdbx_description
1 polymer ?
#
loop_
_entity_poly.entity_id
_entity_poly.type
_entity_poly.pdbx_seq_one_letter_code
_entity_poly.pdbx_strand_id
1 'polypeptide(L)'
;DSPYFGKNTCAVSNIANPDNLTFIPGYGVLLIGEDSGAEHQNDAVWAYDIRTRELTRILSTPYGAETTGLYFYPNLNGHAYIKVQVQHPYGESDQGMLTNPADARSYTGYLGPLPPMAP
;
A
#
# COMPACT_ATOMS: atom_id res chain seq x y z
N ASP A 1 -12.26 -6.73 21.38
CA ASP A 1 -12.85 -6.66 20.03
C ASP A 1 -13.33 -5.24 19.77
N SER A 2 -12.73 -4.59 18.78
CA SER A 2 -13.07 -3.21 18.40
C SER A 2 -14.38 -3.21 17.59
N PRO A 3 -15.30 -2.25 17.77
CA PRO A 3 -16.53 -2.15 16.97
C PRO A 3 -16.29 -1.98 15.46
N TYR A 4 -15.03 -1.76 15.03
CA TYR A 4 -14.60 -1.69 13.64
C TYR A 4 -14.22 -3.06 13.03
N PHE A 5 -14.34 -4.17 13.77
CA PHE A 5 -14.05 -5.54 13.29
C PHE A 5 -15.04 -6.08 12.23
N GLY A 6 -16.05 -5.32 11.81
CA GLY A 6 -16.97 -5.71 10.73
C GLY A 6 -16.34 -5.69 9.33
N LYS A 7 -15.14 -5.13 9.19
CA LYS A 7 -14.33 -5.09 7.98
C LYS A 7 -13.08 -5.95 8.20
N ASN A 8 -12.54 -6.55 7.14
CA ASN A 8 -11.60 -7.70 7.12
C ASN A 8 -12.27 -9.05 6.80
N THR A 9 -13.05 -9.13 5.71
CA THR A 9 -13.57 -10.42 5.23
C THR A 9 -12.47 -11.32 4.65
N CYS A 10 -11.33 -10.74 4.27
CA CYS A 10 -10.10 -11.44 3.92
C CYS A 10 -9.15 -11.54 5.12
N ALA A 11 -8.22 -12.49 5.05
CA ALA A 11 -7.22 -12.68 6.10
C ALA A 11 -6.23 -11.51 6.10
N VAL A 12 -6.19 -10.75 7.20
CA VAL A 12 -5.29 -9.59 7.36
C VAL A 12 -3.81 -9.91 7.17
N SER A 13 -3.40 -11.17 7.26
CA SER A 13 -2.00 -11.58 7.02
C SER A 13 -1.68 -11.84 5.54
N ASN A 14 -2.63 -11.65 4.62
CA ASN A 14 -2.49 -11.91 3.19
C ASN A 14 -3.04 -10.72 2.38
N ILE A 15 -2.99 -10.84 1.05
CA ILE A 15 -3.47 -9.81 0.11
C ILE A 15 -5.00 -9.85 0.01
N ALA A 16 -5.64 -8.68 -0.02
CA ALA A 16 -7.02 -8.44 -0.43
C ALA A 16 -7.08 -7.49 -1.62
N ASN A 17 -7.99 -7.76 -2.57
CA ASN A 17 -8.29 -6.95 -3.75
C ASN A 17 -7.09 -6.17 -4.35
N PRO A 18 -6.07 -6.87 -4.89
CA PRO A 18 -4.89 -6.21 -5.43
C PRO A 18 -5.23 -5.44 -6.71
N ASP A 19 -4.81 -4.18 -6.78
CA ASP A 19 -4.97 -3.31 -7.97
C ASP A 19 -3.59 -2.92 -8.55
N ASN A 20 -2.72 -2.39 -7.69
CA ASN A 20 -1.48 -1.75 -8.12
C ASN A 20 -0.28 -2.70 -8.08
N LEU A 21 0.49 -2.79 -9.17
CA LEU A 21 1.66 -3.67 -9.28
C LEU A 21 2.91 -2.93 -9.75
N THR A 22 4.04 -3.16 -9.08
CA THR A 22 5.37 -2.75 -9.56
C THR A 22 6.36 -3.86 -9.33
N PHE A 23 6.98 -4.37 -10.39
CA PHE A 23 8.05 -5.36 -10.28
C PHE A 23 9.42 -4.69 -10.18
N ILE A 24 10.28 -5.21 -9.29
CA ILE A 24 11.66 -4.77 -9.11
C ILE A 24 12.62 -5.90 -9.51
N PRO A 25 13.06 -5.96 -10.79
CA PRO A 25 13.80 -7.10 -11.32
C PRO A 25 15.09 -7.41 -10.56
N GLY A 26 15.85 -6.38 -10.16
CA GLY A 26 17.12 -6.55 -9.46
C GLY A 26 17.00 -7.21 -8.08
N TYR A 27 15.82 -7.15 -7.46
CA TYR A 27 15.54 -7.80 -6.18
C TYR A 27 14.64 -9.03 -6.31
N GLY A 28 14.01 -9.26 -7.47
CA GLY A 28 13.00 -10.30 -7.63
C GLY A 28 11.79 -10.07 -6.73
N VAL A 29 11.40 -8.81 -6.53
CA VAL A 29 10.28 -8.43 -5.67
C VAL A 29 9.15 -7.85 -6.50
N LEU A 30 7.93 -8.34 -6.29
CA LEU A 30 6.70 -7.72 -6.78
C LEU A 30 6.09 -6.91 -5.65
N LEU A 31 6.01 -5.59 -5.84
CA LEU A 31 5.22 -4.73 -4.98
C LEU A 31 3.75 -4.81 -5.40
N ILE A 32 2.86 -4.94 -4.43
CA ILE A 32 1.42 -5.13 -4.62
C ILE A 32 0.68 -4.16 -3.70
N GLY A 33 -0.13 -3.28 -4.26
CA GLY A 33 -1.00 -2.36 -3.54
C GLY A 33 -2.45 -2.82 -3.61
N GLU A 34 -3.16 -2.70 -2.50
CA GLU A 34 -4.58 -3.02 -2.37
C GLU A 34 -5.46 -1.79 -2.63
N ASP A 35 -6.69 -2.07 -3.08
CA ASP A 35 -7.86 -1.18 -3.16
C ASP A 35 -9.03 -2.02 -2.61
N SER A 36 -9.30 -1.98 -1.30
CA SER A 36 -10.25 -2.88 -0.64
C SER A 36 -11.38 -2.11 0.02
N GLY A 37 -12.61 -2.48 -0.33
CA GLY A 37 -13.80 -1.91 0.31
C GLY A 37 -14.16 -2.59 1.64
N ALA A 38 -14.45 -3.89 1.60
CA ALA A 38 -14.88 -4.68 2.76
C ALA A 38 -13.85 -5.74 3.19
N GLU A 39 -12.95 -6.07 2.26
CA GLU A 39 -12.00 -7.17 2.36
C GLU A 39 -10.90 -6.89 3.38
N HIS A 40 -10.38 -5.66 3.42
CA HIS A 40 -9.55 -5.13 4.50
C HIS A 40 -10.04 -3.74 4.93
N GLN A 41 -9.93 -3.43 6.22
CA GLN A 41 -10.27 -2.10 6.75
C GLN A 41 -9.25 -1.01 6.34
N ASN A 42 -7.98 -1.39 6.24
CA ASN A 42 -6.91 -0.56 5.72
C ASN A 42 -6.28 -1.34 4.59
N ASP A 43 -6.11 -0.69 3.45
CA ASP A 43 -5.32 -1.27 2.39
C ASP A 43 -3.86 -1.36 2.78
N ALA A 44 -3.20 -2.38 2.24
CA ALA A 44 -1.80 -2.63 2.44
C ALA A 44 -1.00 -2.47 1.15
N VAL A 45 0.28 -2.17 1.32
CA VAL A 45 1.29 -2.46 0.30
C VAL A 45 2.11 -3.64 0.77
N TRP A 46 2.25 -4.63 -0.11
CA TRP A 46 3.01 -5.83 0.11
C TRP A 46 4.24 -5.88 -0.79
N ALA A 47 5.33 -6.42 -0.26
CA ALA A 47 6.49 -6.84 -1.01
C ALA A 47 6.50 -8.37 -1.07
N TYR A 48 6.36 -8.93 -2.27
CA TYR A 48 6.38 -10.37 -2.51
C TYR A 48 7.68 -10.77 -3.21
N ASP A 49 8.56 -11.50 -2.53
CA ASP A 49 9.76 -12.07 -3.18
C ASP A 49 9.35 -13.30 -4.00
N ILE A 50 9.52 -13.24 -5.33
CA ILE A 50 9.02 -14.28 -6.23
C ILE A 50 9.82 -15.59 -6.15
N ARG A 51 11.01 -15.57 -5.54
CA ARG A 51 11.90 -16.73 -5.38
C ARG A 51 11.57 -17.46 -4.09
N THR A 52 11.50 -16.73 -2.97
CA THR A 52 11.21 -17.33 -1.65
C THR A 52 9.71 -17.49 -1.39
N ARG A 53 8.88 -16.75 -2.14
CA ARG A 53 7.43 -16.61 -1.93
C ARG A 53 7.06 -15.96 -0.60
N GLU A 54 8.01 -15.25 0.01
CA GLU A 54 7.75 -14.47 1.21
C GLU A 54 6.91 -13.24 0.86
N LEU A 55 5.86 -13.02 1.64
CA LEU A 55 4.94 -11.90 1.52
C LEU A 55 5.08 -11.01 2.75
N THR A 56 5.60 -9.80 2.56
CA THR A 56 5.88 -8.86 3.65
C THR A 56 5.06 -7.61 3.49
N ARG A 57 4.26 -7.26 4.49
CA ARG A 57 3.56 -5.97 4.53
C ARG A 57 4.57 -4.86 4.80
N ILE A 58 4.61 -3.85 3.94
CA ILE A 58 5.54 -2.72 4.07
C ILE A 58 4.85 -1.38 4.37
N LEU A 59 3.53 -1.28 4.17
CA LEU A 59 2.73 -0.08 4.48
C LEU A 59 1.26 -0.48 4.70
N SER A 60 0.54 0.32 5.50
CA SER A 60 -0.93 0.34 5.56
C SER A 60 -1.46 1.76 5.38
N THR A 61 -2.58 1.92 4.66
CA THR A 61 -3.25 3.20 4.43
C THR A 61 -4.08 3.63 5.64
N PRO A 62 -4.56 4.89 5.71
CA PRO A 62 -5.66 5.29 6.59
C PRO A 62 -6.96 4.52 6.28
N TYR A 63 -7.99 4.67 7.10
CA TYR A 63 -9.27 3.99 6.85
C TYR A 63 -9.95 4.46 5.56
N GLY A 64 -10.58 3.52 4.85
CA GLY A 64 -11.40 3.80 3.65
C GLY A 64 -10.63 4.40 2.48
N ALA A 65 -9.33 4.11 2.38
CA ALA A 65 -8.41 4.68 1.41
C ALA A 65 -7.73 3.55 0.62
N GLU A 66 -7.58 3.71 -0.69
CA GLU A 66 -6.82 2.80 -1.55
C GLU A 66 -5.34 3.19 -1.70
N THR A 67 -4.58 2.26 -2.26
CA THR A 67 -3.28 2.55 -2.88
C THR A 67 -3.43 2.61 -4.40
N THR A 68 -3.01 3.72 -5.03
CA THR A 68 -3.30 4.01 -6.46
C THR A 68 -2.08 4.42 -7.30
N GLY A 69 -0.89 4.36 -6.70
CA GLY A 69 0.33 4.90 -7.31
C GLY A 69 1.59 4.37 -6.67
N LEU A 70 1.82 3.07 -6.89
CA LEU A 70 2.95 2.31 -6.37
C LEU A 70 4.06 2.26 -7.41
N TYR A 71 5.21 2.89 -7.14
CA TYR A 71 6.34 2.95 -8.07
C TYR A 71 7.67 2.70 -7.36
N PHE A 72 8.65 2.19 -8.10
CA PHE A 72 10.02 2.05 -7.64
C PHE A 72 10.95 2.94 -8.45
N TYR A 73 11.69 3.81 -7.77
CA TYR A 73 12.74 4.64 -8.34
C TYR A 73 14.08 3.99 -8.01
N PRO A 74 14.79 3.41 -9.00
CA PRO A 74 15.93 2.53 -8.72
C PRO A 74 17.19 3.27 -8.29
N ASN A 75 17.37 4.51 -8.70
CA ASN A 75 18.56 5.30 -8.36
C ASN A 75 18.29 6.80 -8.59
N LEU A 76 17.98 7.50 -7.50
CA LEU A 76 17.93 8.96 -7.42
C LEU A 76 19.10 9.41 -6.54
N ASN A 77 20.14 9.97 -7.16
CA ASN A 77 21.36 10.44 -6.48
C ASN A 77 22.01 9.41 -5.54
N GLY A 78 22.06 8.14 -5.95
CA GLY A 78 22.70 7.06 -5.18
C GLY A 78 21.77 6.32 -4.21
N HIS A 79 20.46 6.59 -4.24
CA HIS A 79 19.47 5.94 -3.38
C HIS A 79 18.24 5.49 -4.17
N ALA A 80 17.67 4.36 -3.78
CA ALA A 80 16.39 3.90 -4.32
C ALA A 80 15.23 4.30 -3.39
N TYR A 81 14.03 4.43 -3.96
CA TYR A 81 12.81 4.78 -3.23
C TYR A 81 11.60 4.02 -3.77
N ILE A 82 10.71 3.60 -2.87
CA ILE A 82 9.36 3.16 -3.24
C ILE A 82 8.44 4.35 -3.01
N LYS A 83 7.78 4.84 -4.05
CA LYS A 83 6.72 5.84 -3.94
C LYS A 83 5.38 5.13 -3.77
N VAL A 84 4.57 5.63 -2.85
CA VAL A 84 3.19 5.17 -2.63
C VAL A 84 2.26 6.38 -2.69
N GLN A 85 1.12 6.19 -3.33
CA GLN A 85 0.01 7.14 -3.30
C GLN A 85 -1.15 6.52 -2.54
N VAL A 86 -1.62 7.21 -1.51
CA VAL A 86 -2.90 6.95 -0.84
C VAL A 86 -3.97 7.82 -1.49
N GLN A 87 -5.07 7.22 -1.95
CA GLN A 87 -6.21 7.96 -2.51
C GLN A 87 -7.33 8.09 -1.48
N HIS A 88 -8.01 9.25 -1.50
CA HIS A 88 -9.28 9.53 -0.82
C HIS A 88 -9.48 8.83 0.54
N PRO A 89 -8.68 9.16 1.58
CA PRO A 89 -8.99 8.67 2.92
C PRO A 89 -10.46 8.86 3.29
N TYR A 90 -11.07 7.82 3.87
CA TYR A 90 -12.49 7.72 4.18
C TYR A 90 -13.45 7.69 2.96
N GLY A 91 -12.94 7.51 1.74
CA GLY A 91 -13.69 7.60 0.49
C GLY A 91 -14.51 6.34 0.14
N GLU A 92 -13.93 5.16 0.31
CA GLU A 92 -14.61 3.88 0.02
C GLU A 92 -15.47 3.42 1.18
N SER A 93 -14.94 3.60 2.39
CA SER A 93 -15.58 3.19 3.62
C SER A 93 -15.28 4.22 4.71
N ASP A 94 -16.05 4.20 5.80
CA ASP A 94 -15.86 5.15 6.92
C ASP A 94 -16.06 6.64 6.54
N GLN A 95 -16.81 6.93 5.47
CA GLN A 95 -17.20 8.29 5.07
C GLN A 95 -17.81 9.10 6.23
N GLY A 96 -18.55 8.44 7.13
CA GLY A 96 -19.12 9.06 8.33
C GLY A 96 -18.11 9.45 9.42
N MET A 97 -16.85 9.00 9.30
CA MET A 97 -15.74 9.33 10.22
C MET A 97 -14.92 10.53 9.72
N LEU A 98 -15.17 11.02 8.49
CA LEU A 98 -14.54 12.21 7.95
C LEU A 98 -15.09 13.46 8.66
N THR A 99 -14.30 14.03 9.58
CA THR A 99 -14.70 15.23 10.33
C THR A 99 -14.23 16.52 9.66
N ASN A 100 -13.07 16.49 9.00
CA ASN A 100 -12.52 17.60 8.23
C ASN A 100 -12.34 17.18 6.77
N PRO A 101 -12.97 17.87 5.78
CA PRO A 101 -12.81 17.55 4.37
C PRO A 101 -11.35 17.56 3.87
N ALA A 102 -10.44 18.26 4.54
CA ALA A 102 -9.02 18.23 4.21
C ALA A 102 -8.36 16.86 4.45
N ASP A 103 -8.93 16.02 5.33
CA ASP A 103 -8.40 14.69 5.64
C ASP A 103 -8.67 13.68 4.52
N ALA A 104 -9.61 13.96 3.61
CA ALA A 104 -9.88 13.14 2.43
C ALA A 104 -8.92 13.41 1.25
N ARG A 105 -7.89 14.24 1.45
CA ARG A 105 -6.91 14.54 0.40
C ARG A 105 -5.93 13.38 0.25
N SER A 106 -5.56 13.10 -1.00
CA SER A 106 -4.55 12.10 -1.31
C SER A 106 -3.18 12.45 -0.72
N TYR A 107 -2.45 11.43 -0.26
CA TYR A 107 -1.08 11.57 0.25
C TYR A 107 -0.08 10.87 -0.67
N THR A 108 1.00 11.56 -1.00
CA THR A 108 2.16 10.97 -1.67
C THR A 108 3.27 10.76 -0.65
N GLY A 109 3.73 9.52 -0.49
CA GLY A 109 4.83 9.17 0.40
C GLY A 109 5.94 8.43 -0.34
N TYR A 110 7.12 8.37 0.28
CA TYR A 110 8.27 7.62 -0.20
C TYR A 110 8.86 6.78 0.94
N LEU A 111 9.12 5.50 0.69
CA LEU A 111 9.91 4.63 1.56
C LEU A 111 11.34 4.59 1.03
N GLY A 112 12.30 4.96 1.88
CA GLY A 112 13.72 5.01 1.58
C GLY A 112 14.48 5.90 2.58
N PRO A 113 15.76 6.18 2.33
CA PRO A 113 16.56 5.70 1.20
C PRO A 113 16.86 4.19 1.31
N LEU A 114 16.68 3.48 0.20
CA LEU A 114 17.15 2.10 0.03
C LEU A 114 18.49 2.10 -0.72
N PRO A 115 19.28 1.01 -0.66
CA PRO A 115 20.43 0.85 -1.55
C PRO A 115 20.03 1.04 -3.02
N PRO A 116 20.85 1.71 -3.84
CA PRO A 116 20.53 1.91 -5.25
C PRO A 116 20.53 0.57 -5.97
N MET A 117 19.60 0.40 -6.91
CA MET A 117 19.65 -0.70 -7.86
C MET A 117 20.66 -0.32 -8.94
N ALA A 118 21.74 -1.11 -9.04
CA ALA A 118 22.71 -0.95 -10.12
C ALA A 118 22.01 -1.12 -11.49
N PRO A 119 22.48 -0.43 -12.54
CA PRO A 119 21.96 -0.58 -13.90
C PRO A 119 21.95 -2.03 -14.38
#